data_AF-A0A7X7MHD8-F1
#
_entry.id   AF-A0A7X7MHD8-F1
#
_cell.length_a   1.000
_cell.length_b   1.000
_cell.length_c   1.000
_cell.angle_alpha   90.00
_cell.angle_beta   90.00
_cell.angle_gamma   90.00
#
_symmetry.space_group_name_H-M   'P 1'
#
loop_
_entity.id
_entity.type
_entity.pdbx_description
1 polymer ?
#
loop_
_entity_poly.entity_id
_entity_poly.type
_entity_poly.pdbx_seq_one_letter_code
_entity_poly.pdbx_strand_id
1 'polypeptide(L)'
;MHTSESHLRELQARLRNLENLNPELSAAERARLLELASLVGEKGFDWTAGQFRKLLSLYCSSPTKRYGQETLQEYFSELERHARLLTAAGEIAPLPDSQPPQARSLSAALVPYSGLQYSILDRCRLLNRSQISQPLTRAVDAFRRRLEVVDTVLEITFRVMWRQAPGRAEKWLLGYLQENDGALDPDVIREFLLVLSDSRDLQRETLSWVETWCADSSLLEYWPLVVCYGDKLLCRQALRSWNKQARIRNSVLAYLRFLVERDQLDDAHLLKWLSMALQSLGECVQRFVVLEWSEQEEEEWLQCTLSAELDRISALYYPVLLVADQLLRLPDGAQQLAMALLGLVGKGLQNWEDKVLRLSEKIVLRTFLYDLKERRKPLENIRRLTFGDQVAFSLASSELDLVSGCFDSLVQRDKVTAFLATFYASYRRGPLLAAEVARRYRYLMRILHEDYIGNILSPAQMHTFRSSGILREISGIISAARHFLDRRRALQSSLEEMVASELEFVQQVRQRRLALVRTLLDSDRS
;
A
#
# COMPACT_ATOMS: atom_id res chain seq x y z
N MET A 1 44.26 17.12 -22.75
CA MET A 1 43.08 17.75 -23.41
C MET A 1 42.51 16.90 -24.55
N HIS A 2 43.32 16.23 -25.37
CA HIS A 2 42.84 15.37 -26.47
C HIS A 2 41.92 14.20 -26.09
N THR A 3 42.01 13.67 -24.86
CA THR A 3 41.18 12.54 -24.41
C THR A 3 39.73 12.94 -24.11
N SER A 4 39.51 14.13 -23.53
CA SER A 4 38.16 14.62 -23.16
C SER A 4 37.33 14.98 -24.40
N GLU A 5 37.93 15.56 -25.43
CA GLU A 5 37.25 15.84 -26.71
C GLU A 5 36.90 14.56 -27.48
N SER A 6 37.78 13.54 -27.43
CA SER A 6 37.52 12.23 -28.02
C SER A 6 36.31 11.55 -27.34
N HIS A 7 36.29 11.54 -26.01
CA HIS A 7 35.17 10.99 -25.24
C HIS A 7 33.86 11.75 -25.48
N LEU A 8 33.90 13.08 -25.61
CA LEU A 8 32.73 13.89 -25.95
C LEU A 8 32.18 13.50 -27.33
N ARG A 9 33.03 13.35 -28.36
CA ARG A 9 32.59 12.91 -29.69
C ARG A 9 31.98 11.51 -29.68
N GLU A 10 32.57 10.58 -28.93
CA GLU A 10 32.01 9.23 -28.77
C GLU A 10 30.62 9.29 -28.10
N LEU A 11 30.49 10.05 -27.00
CA LEU A 11 29.22 10.24 -26.31
C LEU A 11 28.15 10.84 -27.22
N GLN A 12 28.51 11.88 -27.98
CA GLN A 12 27.61 12.53 -28.94
C GLN A 12 27.11 11.56 -30.01
N ALA A 13 28.01 10.75 -30.59
CA ALA A 13 27.63 9.76 -31.60
C ALA A 13 26.64 8.72 -31.03
N ARG A 14 26.91 8.20 -29.82
CA ARG A 14 26.04 7.21 -29.18
C ARG A 14 24.67 7.79 -28.80
N LEU A 15 24.62 9.03 -28.30
CA LEU A 15 23.34 9.69 -27.97
C LEU A 15 22.51 10.04 -29.21
N ARG A 16 23.15 10.29 -30.36
CA ARG A 16 22.43 10.47 -31.64
C ARG A 16 21.79 9.17 -32.14
N ASN A 17 22.39 8.01 -31.87
CA ASN A 17 21.80 6.73 -32.23
C ASN A 17 20.46 6.47 -31.51
N LEU A 18 20.18 7.17 -30.40
CA LEU A 18 18.92 7.07 -29.68
C LEU A 18 17.76 7.81 -30.36
N GLU A 19 18.02 8.59 -31.42
CA GLU A 19 16.97 9.35 -32.13
C GLU A 19 15.92 8.47 -32.81
N ASN A 20 16.21 7.18 -33.03
CA ASN A 20 15.25 6.21 -33.55
C ASN A 20 14.22 5.73 -32.51
N LEU A 21 14.33 6.17 -31.25
CA LEU A 21 13.42 5.85 -30.13
C LEU A 21 13.29 4.35 -29.79
N ASN A 22 14.10 3.48 -30.39
CA ASN A 22 14.18 2.05 -30.10
C ASN A 22 15.63 1.69 -29.70
N PRO A 23 15.99 1.85 -28.41
CA PRO A 23 17.35 1.57 -27.97
C PRO A 23 17.51 0.06 -27.79
N GLU A 24 17.90 -0.65 -28.84
CA GLU A 24 18.47 -2.00 -28.73
C GLU A 24 19.88 -1.92 -28.12
N LEU A 25 19.97 -1.39 -26.89
CA LEU A 25 21.23 -1.23 -26.17
C LEU A 25 21.42 -2.36 -25.17
N SER A 26 22.54 -3.06 -25.29
CA SER A 26 23.02 -4.02 -24.30
C SER A 26 23.39 -3.33 -22.97
N ALA A 27 23.43 -4.11 -21.89
CA ALA A 27 23.85 -3.61 -20.57
C ALA A 27 25.27 -3.01 -20.59
N ALA A 28 26.18 -3.58 -21.40
CA ALA A 28 27.53 -3.07 -21.57
C ALA A 28 27.56 -1.69 -22.25
N GLU A 29 26.70 -1.47 -23.25
CA GLU A 29 26.60 -0.17 -23.94
C GLU A 29 25.99 0.91 -23.04
N ARG A 30 24.98 0.56 -22.23
CA ARG A 30 24.42 1.47 -21.22
C ARG A 30 25.48 1.86 -20.19
N ALA A 31 26.26 0.90 -19.69
CA ALA A 31 27.36 1.17 -18.77
C ALA A 31 28.42 2.09 -19.40
N ARG A 32 28.78 1.85 -20.66
CA ARG A 32 29.73 2.69 -21.41
C ARG A 32 29.22 4.12 -21.59
N LEU A 33 27.93 4.32 -21.85
CA LEU A 33 27.33 5.67 -21.93
C LEU A 33 27.49 6.44 -20.61
N LEU A 34 27.22 5.80 -19.48
CA LEU A 34 27.35 6.42 -18.15
C LEU A 34 28.82 6.67 -17.78
N GLU A 35 29.73 5.79 -18.19
CA GLU A 35 31.18 6.00 -18.03
C GLU A 35 31.66 7.22 -18.83
N LEU A 36 31.27 7.30 -20.11
CA LEU A 36 31.58 8.46 -20.96
C LEU A 36 30.98 9.75 -20.39
N ALA A 37 29.77 9.69 -19.83
CA ALA A 37 29.15 10.83 -19.15
C ALA A 37 30.02 11.34 -17.99
N SER A 38 30.53 10.43 -17.15
CA SER A 38 31.44 10.76 -16.05
C SER A 38 32.79 11.32 -16.54
N LEU A 39 33.34 10.78 -17.64
CA LEU A 39 34.63 11.23 -18.20
C LEU A 39 34.56 12.60 -18.88
N VAL A 40 33.41 12.92 -19.49
CA VAL A 40 33.16 14.22 -20.14
C VAL A 40 32.84 15.29 -19.09
N GLY A 41 32.04 14.95 -18.07
CA GLY A 41 31.62 15.84 -17.01
C GLY A 41 30.82 17.05 -17.50
N GLU A 42 30.87 18.15 -16.75
CA GLU A 42 30.03 19.34 -16.97
C GLU A 42 30.23 20.00 -18.35
N LYS A 43 31.39 19.82 -18.98
CA LYS A 43 31.70 20.43 -20.29
C LYS A 43 30.78 19.94 -21.41
N GLY A 44 30.24 18.73 -21.29
CA GLY A 44 29.30 18.15 -22.25
C GLY A 44 27.83 18.44 -21.95
N PHE A 45 27.53 19.10 -20.83
CA PHE A 45 26.15 19.21 -20.32
C PHE A 45 25.23 19.95 -21.28
N ASP A 46 25.63 21.13 -21.77
CA ASP A 46 24.79 21.97 -22.62
C ASP A 46 24.38 21.27 -23.92
N TRP A 47 25.33 20.53 -24.53
CA TRP A 47 25.04 19.73 -25.70
C TRP A 47 24.08 18.57 -25.38
N THR A 48 24.32 17.87 -24.26
CA THR A 48 23.49 16.73 -23.83
C THR A 48 22.07 17.17 -23.48
N ALA A 49 21.91 18.33 -22.83
CA ALA A 49 20.61 18.93 -22.54
C ALA A 49 19.87 19.33 -23.83
N GLY A 50 20.58 19.88 -24.82
CA GLY A 50 20.03 20.13 -26.15
C GLY A 50 19.55 18.85 -26.85
N GLN A 51 20.36 17.79 -26.77
CA GLN A 51 20.02 16.48 -27.33
C GLN A 51 18.82 15.85 -26.61
N PHE A 52 18.74 15.98 -25.28
CA PHE A 52 17.58 15.51 -24.51
C PHE A 52 16.29 16.20 -24.95
N ARG A 53 16.30 17.54 -25.11
CA ARG A 53 15.14 18.29 -25.62
C ARG A 53 14.69 17.79 -27.00
N LYS A 54 15.65 17.49 -27.88
CA LYS A 54 15.36 16.92 -29.20
C LYS A 54 14.75 15.52 -29.10
N LEU A 55 15.28 14.65 -28.24
CA LEU A 55 14.72 13.31 -28.04
C LEU A 55 13.33 13.37 -27.41
N LEU A 56 13.10 14.29 -26.48
CA LEU A 56 11.81 14.53 -25.85
C LEU A 56 10.76 14.91 -26.89
N SER A 57 11.07 15.85 -27.80
CA SER A 57 10.12 16.24 -28.85
C SER A 57 9.83 15.10 -29.84
N LEU A 58 10.84 14.32 -30.22
CA LEU A 58 10.67 13.12 -31.04
C LEU A 58 9.79 12.07 -30.35
N TYR A 59 10.01 11.85 -29.04
CA TYR A 59 9.23 10.90 -28.26
C TYR A 59 7.76 11.30 -28.15
N CYS A 60 7.48 12.56 -27.78
CA CYS A 60 6.11 13.06 -27.64
C CYS A 60 5.35 13.08 -28.98
N SER A 61 6.06 13.24 -30.10
CA SER A 61 5.47 13.19 -31.45
C SER A 61 5.48 11.78 -32.07
N SER A 62 5.92 10.76 -31.33
CA SER A 62 6.04 9.41 -31.87
C SER A 62 4.67 8.80 -32.22
N PRO A 63 4.59 7.94 -33.25
CA PRO A 63 3.35 7.26 -33.61
C PRO A 63 2.74 6.50 -32.43
N THR A 64 3.59 5.87 -31.61
CA THR A 64 3.09 5.07 -30.49
C THR A 64 2.42 5.91 -29.41
N LYS A 65 2.92 7.12 -29.15
CA LYS A 65 2.27 8.07 -28.23
C LYS A 65 0.93 8.52 -28.76
N ARG A 66 0.89 8.88 -30.04
CA ARG A 66 -0.33 9.32 -30.71
C ARG A 66 -1.42 8.24 -30.71
N TYR A 67 -1.09 7.00 -31.11
CA TYR A 67 -2.06 5.91 -31.09
C TYR A 67 -2.54 5.57 -29.67
N GLY A 68 -1.64 5.66 -28.68
CA GLY A 68 -2.00 5.48 -27.28
C GLY A 68 -2.99 6.53 -26.78
N GLN A 69 -2.77 7.81 -27.13
CA GLN A 69 -3.70 8.91 -26.84
C GLN A 69 -5.07 8.68 -27.47
N GLU A 70 -5.10 8.37 -28.76
CA GLU A 70 -6.34 8.12 -29.51
C GLU A 70 -7.12 6.93 -28.89
N THR A 71 -6.42 5.84 -28.53
CA THR A 71 -7.03 4.66 -27.89
C THR A 71 -7.61 4.98 -26.50
N LEU A 72 -6.88 5.73 -25.67
CA LEU A 72 -7.36 6.14 -24.35
C LEU A 72 -8.55 7.11 -24.46
N GLN A 73 -8.52 8.00 -25.44
CA GLN A 73 -9.61 8.94 -25.68
C GLN A 73 -10.90 8.22 -26.09
N GLU A 74 -10.81 7.22 -26.97
CA GLU A 74 -11.94 6.36 -27.32
C GLU A 74 -12.49 5.63 -26.09
N TYR A 75 -11.61 5.01 -25.30
CA TYR A 75 -11.98 4.32 -24.07
C TYR A 75 -12.68 5.23 -23.04
N PHE A 76 -12.16 6.43 -22.79
CA PHE A 76 -12.78 7.37 -21.88
C PHE A 76 -14.10 7.92 -22.40
N SER A 77 -14.24 8.13 -23.71
CA SER A 77 -15.52 8.54 -24.30
C SER A 77 -16.61 7.47 -24.12
N GLU A 78 -16.24 6.19 -24.23
CA GLU A 78 -17.12 5.06 -23.96
C GLU A 78 -17.52 4.98 -22.49
N LEU A 79 -16.58 5.19 -21.57
CA LEU A 79 -16.86 5.27 -20.14
C LEU A 79 -17.81 6.42 -19.80
N GLU A 80 -17.59 7.62 -20.36
CA GLU A 80 -18.46 8.77 -20.13
C GLU A 80 -19.87 8.53 -20.66
N ARG A 81 -20.01 7.86 -21.82
CA ARG A 81 -21.29 7.46 -22.37
C ARG A 81 -22.03 6.52 -21.40
N HIS A 82 -21.36 5.49 -20.90
CA HIS A 82 -21.94 4.57 -19.93
C HIS A 82 -22.27 5.24 -18.60
N ALA A 83 -21.42 6.16 -18.13
CA ALA A 83 -21.69 6.93 -16.92
C ALA A 83 -23.01 7.70 -17.04
N ARG A 84 -23.24 8.39 -18.17
CA ARG A 84 -24.52 9.10 -18.41
C ARG A 84 -25.73 8.17 -18.38
N LEU A 85 -25.62 6.97 -18.94
CA LEU A 85 -26.69 5.97 -18.92
C LEU A 85 -26.97 5.47 -17.50
N LEU A 86 -25.92 5.18 -16.72
CA LEU A 86 -26.04 4.70 -15.34
C LEU A 86 -26.57 5.80 -14.41
N THR A 87 -26.18 7.06 -14.62
CA THR A 87 -26.75 8.21 -13.90
C THR A 87 -28.22 8.38 -14.22
N ALA A 88 -28.62 8.26 -15.50
CA ALA A 88 -30.02 8.33 -15.91
C ALA A 88 -30.86 7.18 -15.33
N ALA A 89 -30.27 6.00 -15.13
CA ALA A 89 -30.89 4.86 -14.47
C ALA A 89 -30.92 4.96 -12.93
N GLY A 90 -30.26 5.98 -12.33
CA GLY A 90 -30.17 6.16 -10.88
C GLY A 90 -29.23 5.18 -10.18
N GLU A 91 -28.35 4.50 -10.91
CA GLU A 91 -27.42 3.49 -10.38
C GLU A 91 -26.14 4.10 -9.78
N ILE A 92 -25.74 5.27 -10.30
CA ILE A 92 -24.64 6.10 -9.79
C ILE A 92 -25.13 7.53 -9.58
N ALA A 93 -24.54 8.23 -8.61
CA ALA A 93 -24.85 9.65 -8.39
C ALA A 93 -24.41 10.50 -9.59
N PRO A 94 -25.12 11.59 -9.92
CA PRO A 94 -24.64 12.56 -10.89
C PRO A 94 -23.35 13.21 -10.38
N LEU A 95 -22.49 13.65 -11.31
CA LEU A 95 -21.33 14.46 -10.97
C LEU A 95 -21.79 15.69 -10.17
N PRO A 96 -21.09 16.06 -9.09
CA PRO A 96 -21.41 17.27 -8.34
C PRO A 96 -21.33 18.48 -9.27
N ASP A 97 -22.31 19.39 -9.19
CA ASP A 97 -22.33 20.63 -9.97
C ASP A 97 -21.02 21.40 -9.74
N SER A 98 -20.17 21.43 -10.77
CA SER A 98 -18.99 22.27 -10.96
C SER A 98 -18.48 22.96 -9.69
N GLN A 99 -17.92 22.21 -8.74
CA GLN A 99 -17.04 22.85 -7.79
C GLN A 99 -15.84 23.40 -8.59
N PRO A 100 -15.39 24.65 -8.33
CA PRO A 100 -14.18 25.15 -8.98
C PRO A 100 -13.09 24.11 -8.76
N PRO A 101 -12.30 23.76 -9.80
CA PRO A 101 -11.36 22.64 -9.75
C PRO A 101 -10.53 22.74 -8.48
N GLN A 102 -10.78 21.84 -7.54
CA GLN A 102 -10.04 21.80 -6.29
C GLN A 102 -8.61 21.39 -6.64
N ALA A 103 -7.69 22.34 -6.49
CA ALA A 103 -6.29 22.28 -6.88
C ALA A 103 -6.06 22.03 -8.38
N ARG A 104 -5.21 22.85 -9.00
CA ARG A 104 -4.69 22.56 -10.34
C ARG A 104 -4.04 21.17 -10.30
N SER A 105 -4.58 20.21 -11.03
CA SER A 105 -3.83 18.98 -11.34
C SER A 105 -2.63 19.45 -12.18
N LEU A 106 -1.44 19.47 -11.57
CA LEU A 106 -0.22 19.99 -12.20
C LEU A 106 0.28 19.05 -13.33
N SER A 107 -0.31 17.85 -13.44
CA SER A 107 -0.07 16.89 -14.52
C SER A 107 -1.39 16.59 -15.19
N ALA A 108 -1.63 17.14 -16.38
CA ALA A 108 -2.71 16.62 -17.20
C ALA A 108 -2.44 15.14 -17.46
N ALA A 109 -3.36 14.28 -17.02
CA ALA A 109 -3.51 12.94 -17.56
C ALA A 109 -3.35 12.99 -19.09
N LEU A 110 -2.69 12.00 -19.70
CA LEU A 110 -2.43 11.97 -21.15
C LEU A 110 -3.71 12.24 -21.96
N VAL A 111 -4.86 11.81 -21.40
CA VAL A 111 -6.19 12.29 -21.76
C VAL A 111 -6.95 12.63 -20.47
N PRO A 112 -7.51 13.84 -20.33
CA PRO A 112 -8.31 14.20 -19.16
C PRO A 112 -9.61 13.38 -19.11
N TYR A 113 -9.97 12.87 -17.92
CA TYR A 113 -11.16 12.06 -17.72
C TYR A 113 -11.98 12.57 -16.53
N SER A 114 -13.22 12.97 -16.81
CA SER A 114 -14.14 13.56 -15.81
C SER A 114 -14.61 12.56 -14.75
N GLY A 115 -14.62 11.26 -15.07
CA GLY A 115 -15.14 10.22 -14.18
C GLY A 115 -14.32 10.00 -12.90
N LEU A 116 -13.15 10.63 -12.77
CA LEU A 116 -12.38 10.66 -11.53
C LEU A 116 -13.08 11.43 -10.40
N GLN A 117 -14.03 12.31 -10.74
CA GLN A 117 -14.79 13.10 -9.78
C GLN A 117 -15.94 12.32 -9.13
N TYR A 118 -16.31 11.16 -9.67
CA TYR A 118 -17.28 10.27 -9.03
C TYR A 118 -16.72 9.70 -7.72
N SER A 119 -17.62 9.32 -6.80
CA SER A 119 -17.23 8.56 -5.62
C SER A 119 -16.54 7.25 -6.02
N ILE A 120 -15.67 6.72 -5.15
CA ILE A 120 -14.98 5.45 -5.41
C ILE A 120 -15.99 4.32 -5.69
N LEU A 121 -17.09 4.28 -4.94
CA LEU A 121 -18.15 3.29 -5.13
C LEU A 121 -18.82 3.42 -6.51
N ASP A 122 -19.17 4.64 -6.92
CA ASP A 122 -19.79 4.89 -8.22
C ASP A 122 -18.84 4.54 -9.37
N ARG A 123 -17.53 4.77 -9.19
CA ARG A 123 -16.51 4.35 -10.14
C ARG A 123 -16.41 2.84 -10.25
N CYS A 124 -16.41 2.11 -9.13
CA CYS A 124 -16.44 0.65 -9.14
C CYS A 124 -17.69 0.12 -9.87
N ARG A 125 -18.85 0.73 -9.64
CA ARG A 125 -20.10 0.40 -10.35
C ARG A 125 -20.00 0.68 -11.84
N LEU A 126 -19.47 1.84 -12.21
CA LEU A 126 -19.26 2.23 -13.62
C LEU A 126 -18.37 1.21 -14.33
N LEU A 127 -17.21 0.89 -13.77
CA LEU A 127 -16.27 -0.06 -14.36
C LEU A 127 -16.89 -1.47 -14.49
N ASN A 128 -17.60 -1.94 -13.46
CA ASN A 128 -18.21 -3.27 -13.47
C ASN A 128 -19.39 -3.38 -14.45
N ARG A 129 -20.18 -2.31 -14.62
CA ARG A 129 -21.39 -2.31 -15.45
C ARG A 129 -21.16 -1.80 -16.88
N SER A 130 -20.02 -1.16 -17.14
CA SER A 130 -19.68 -0.66 -18.48
C SER A 130 -19.52 -1.81 -19.47
N GLN A 131 -20.20 -1.71 -20.63
CA GLN A 131 -20.13 -2.70 -21.70
C GLN A 131 -19.15 -2.23 -22.77
N ILE A 132 -17.90 -2.01 -22.36
CA ILE A 132 -16.84 -1.58 -23.27
C ILE A 132 -16.41 -2.77 -24.13
N SER A 133 -16.15 -2.52 -25.41
CA SER A 133 -15.71 -3.57 -26.33
C SER A 133 -14.39 -4.20 -25.84
N GLN A 134 -14.34 -5.53 -25.80
CA GLN A 134 -13.15 -6.26 -25.36
C GLN A 134 -11.88 -5.91 -26.15
N PRO A 135 -11.93 -5.66 -27.49
CA PRO A 135 -10.76 -5.20 -28.23
C PRO A 135 -10.20 -3.87 -27.72
N LEU A 136 -11.08 -2.90 -27.38
CA LEU A 136 -10.66 -1.60 -26.86
C LEU A 136 -10.04 -1.72 -25.46
N THR A 137 -10.66 -2.49 -24.56
CA THR A 137 -10.07 -2.77 -23.23
C THR A 137 -8.69 -3.40 -23.35
N ARG A 138 -8.52 -4.40 -24.23
CA ARG A 138 -7.21 -5.03 -24.48
C ARG A 138 -6.19 -4.08 -25.08
N ALA A 139 -6.61 -3.16 -25.95
CA ALA A 139 -5.71 -2.16 -26.54
C ALA A 139 -5.21 -1.16 -25.48
N VAL A 140 -6.10 -0.70 -24.59
CA VAL A 140 -5.74 0.13 -23.43
C VAL A 140 -4.78 -0.61 -22.50
N ASP A 141 -5.09 -1.86 -22.14
CA ASP A 141 -4.23 -2.67 -21.28
C ASP A 141 -2.85 -2.91 -21.92
N ALA A 142 -2.80 -3.19 -23.22
CA ALA A 142 -1.55 -3.35 -23.96
C ALA A 142 -0.73 -2.05 -23.99
N PHE A 143 -1.39 -0.91 -24.18
CA PHE A 143 -0.72 0.40 -24.11
C PHE A 143 -0.15 0.65 -22.71
N ARG A 144 -0.95 0.45 -21.65
CA ARG A 144 -0.49 0.58 -20.26
C ARG A 144 0.67 -0.38 -19.96
N ARG A 145 0.56 -1.64 -20.35
CA ARG A 145 1.61 -2.65 -20.13
C ARG A 145 2.89 -2.36 -20.90
N ARG A 146 2.79 -1.81 -22.12
CA ARG A 146 3.96 -1.35 -22.87
C ARG A 146 4.71 -0.28 -22.10
N LEU A 147 3.99 0.67 -21.50
CA LEU A 147 4.62 1.67 -20.64
C LEU A 147 5.40 0.97 -19.54
N GLU A 148 4.82 0.01 -18.83
CA GLU A 148 5.51 -0.68 -17.73
C GLU A 148 6.78 -1.46 -18.12
N VAL A 149 6.85 -1.99 -19.34
CA VAL A 149 7.89 -2.97 -19.73
C VAL A 149 8.96 -2.37 -20.64
N VAL A 150 8.66 -1.29 -21.36
CA VAL A 150 9.57 -0.72 -22.35
C VAL A 150 10.34 0.45 -21.74
N ASP A 151 11.67 0.26 -21.63
CA ASP A 151 12.61 1.33 -21.31
C ASP A 151 12.56 2.40 -22.40
N THR A 152 12.53 3.68 -21.99
CA THR A 152 12.59 4.77 -22.96
C THR A 152 14.02 5.29 -23.12
N VAL A 153 14.30 5.88 -24.27
CA VAL A 153 15.56 6.61 -24.51
C VAL A 153 15.71 7.85 -23.61
N LEU A 154 14.60 8.34 -23.04
CA LEU A 154 14.58 9.53 -22.21
C LEU A 154 15.22 9.25 -20.85
N GLU A 155 14.89 8.14 -20.18
CA GLU A 155 15.59 7.75 -18.95
C GLU A 155 17.09 7.66 -19.19
N ILE A 156 17.53 6.96 -20.23
CA ILE A 156 18.96 6.77 -20.53
C ILE A 156 19.67 8.11 -20.70
N THR A 157 19.09 9.01 -21.50
CA THR A 157 19.70 10.32 -21.78
C THR A 157 19.66 11.23 -20.56
N PHE A 158 18.58 11.19 -19.76
CA PHE A 158 18.48 11.95 -18.52
C PHE A 158 19.47 11.44 -17.46
N ARG A 159 19.70 10.12 -17.36
CA ARG A 159 20.77 9.55 -16.52
C ARG A 159 22.15 10.08 -16.93
N VAL A 160 22.41 10.20 -18.23
CA VAL A 160 23.66 10.79 -18.74
C VAL A 160 23.79 12.26 -18.31
N MET A 161 22.74 13.06 -18.47
CA MET A 161 22.73 14.46 -18.00
C MET A 161 22.98 14.55 -16.48
N TRP A 162 22.27 13.71 -15.71
CA TRP A 162 22.40 13.65 -14.26
C TRP A 162 23.81 13.23 -13.84
N ARG A 163 24.43 12.29 -14.56
CA ARG A 163 25.79 11.81 -14.27
C ARG A 163 26.87 12.84 -14.63
N GLN A 164 26.65 13.68 -15.65
CA GLN A 164 27.57 14.76 -16.02
C GLN A 164 27.58 15.88 -14.98
N ALA A 165 26.40 16.34 -14.56
CA ALA A 165 26.25 17.48 -13.65
C ALA A 165 24.91 17.43 -12.89
N PRO A 166 24.83 16.74 -11.73
CA PRO A 166 23.56 16.55 -11.00
C PRO A 166 22.85 17.86 -10.68
N GLY A 167 23.57 18.87 -10.17
CA GLY A 167 22.96 20.16 -9.80
C GLY A 167 22.46 20.98 -10.99
N ARG A 168 23.09 20.85 -12.17
CA ARG A 168 22.60 21.49 -13.41
C ARG A 168 21.42 20.71 -14.00
N ALA A 169 21.45 19.38 -13.92
CA ALA A 169 20.36 18.52 -14.35
C ALA A 169 19.09 18.76 -13.54
N GLU A 170 19.21 18.90 -12.21
CA GLU A 170 18.08 19.22 -11.34
C GLU A 170 17.50 20.60 -11.64
N LYS A 171 18.34 21.63 -11.82
CA LYS A 171 17.87 22.97 -12.23
C LYS A 171 17.18 22.94 -13.60
N TRP A 172 17.71 22.18 -14.55
CA TRP A 172 17.09 22.00 -15.85
C TRP A 172 15.73 21.31 -15.74
N LEU A 173 15.62 20.28 -14.90
CA LEU A 173 14.37 19.58 -14.60
C LEU A 173 13.34 20.56 -14.01
N LEU A 174 13.69 21.32 -12.98
CA LEU A 174 12.79 22.29 -12.36
C LEU A 174 12.29 23.34 -13.37
N GLY A 175 13.18 23.84 -14.22
CA GLY A 175 12.80 24.75 -15.31
C GLY A 175 11.81 24.09 -16.28
N TYR A 176 12.07 22.86 -16.70
CA TYR A 176 11.16 22.10 -17.56
C TYR A 176 9.78 21.88 -16.89
N LEU A 177 9.75 21.54 -15.61
CA LEU A 177 8.50 21.33 -14.87
C LEU A 177 7.66 22.61 -14.78
N GLN A 178 8.31 23.76 -14.54
CA GLN A 178 7.63 25.06 -14.48
C GLN A 178 7.13 25.50 -15.86
N GLU A 179 7.93 25.32 -16.92
CA GLU A 179 7.55 25.67 -18.30
C GLU A 179 6.34 24.88 -18.80
N ASN A 180 6.15 23.66 -18.28
CA ASN A 180 5.12 22.72 -18.74
C ASN A 180 4.07 22.42 -17.65
N ASP A 181 3.92 23.30 -16.65
CA ASP A 181 2.95 23.13 -15.57
C ASP A 181 1.53 22.94 -16.13
N GLY A 182 0.85 21.87 -15.68
CA GLY A 182 -0.46 21.46 -16.17
C GLY A 182 -0.47 20.69 -17.49
N ALA A 183 0.67 20.54 -18.17
CA ALA A 183 0.80 19.82 -19.45
C ALA A 183 1.92 18.76 -19.43
N LEU A 184 2.31 18.31 -18.23
CA LEU A 184 3.36 17.31 -18.07
C LEU A 184 2.89 15.93 -18.54
N ASP A 185 3.68 15.33 -19.44
CA ASP A 185 3.46 13.95 -19.89
C ASP A 185 3.82 12.95 -18.77
N PRO A 186 2.88 12.10 -18.32
CA PRO A 186 3.12 11.15 -17.23
C PRO A 186 4.28 10.18 -17.48
N ASP A 187 4.56 9.82 -18.73
CA ASP A 187 5.66 8.91 -19.05
C ASP A 187 7.00 9.61 -18.85
N VAL A 188 7.08 10.90 -19.22
CA VAL A 188 8.28 11.71 -18.99
C VAL A 188 8.51 11.89 -17.49
N ILE A 189 7.45 12.13 -16.71
CA ILE A 189 7.54 12.19 -15.24
C ILE A 189 8.10 10.88 -14.69
N ARG A 190 7.60 9.73 -15.16
CA ARG A 190 8.09 8.41 -14.77
C ARG A 190 9.59 8.26 -15.01
N GLU A 191 10.09 8.65 -16.19
CA GLU A 191 11.52 8.59 -16.49
C GLU A 191 12.36 9.47 -15.56
N PHE A 192 11.87 10.67 -15.24
CA PHE A 192 12.55 11.52 -14.26
C PHE A 192 12.62 10.85 -12.89
N LEU A 193 11.51 10.29 -12.41
CA LEU A 193 11.45 9.61 -11.11
C LEU A 193 12.43 8.41 -11.03
N LEU A 194 12.63 7.67 -12.12
CA LEU A 194 13.59 6.57 -12.20
C LEU A 194 15.05 7.03 -12.03
N VAL A 195 15.38 8.25 -12.45
CA VAL A 195 16.72 8.82 -12.27
C VAL A 195 16.86 9.46 -10.90
N LEU A 196 15.81 10.15 -10.43
CA LEU A 196 15.77 10.77 -9.11
C LEU A 196 15.82 9.73 -7.98
N SER A 197 15.31 8.51 -8.18
CA SER A 197 15.27 7.45 -7.16
C SER A 197 16.63 7.05 -6.60
N ASP A 198 17.69 7.27 -7.37
CA ASP A 198 19.07 6.95 -7.01
C ASP A 198 19.78 8.12 -6.29
N SER A 199 19.14 9.29 -6.25
CA SER A 199 19.73 10.50 -5.70
C SER A 199 19.55 10.55 -4.18
N ARG A 200 20.63 10.94 -3.49
CA ARG A 200 20.61 11.10 -2.04
C ARG A 200 20.03 12.42 -1.60
N ASP A 201 20.49 13.49 -2.24
CA ASP A 201 20.12 14.85 -1.93
C ASP A 201 19.34 15.43 -3.11
N LEU A 202 18.11 15.85 -2.84
CA LEU A 202 17.23 16.54 -3.79
C LEU A 202 16.76 17.84 -3.16
N GLN A 203 16.52 18.85 -3.99
CA GLN A 203 15.95 20.11 -3.57
C GLN A 203 14.50 19.91 -3.11
N ARG A 204 14.09 20.70 -2.11
CA ARG A 204 12.72 20.67 -1.57
C ARG A 204 11.67 20.94 -2.66
N GLU A 205 11.99 21.83 -3.59
CA GLU A 205 11.15 22.15 -4.76
C GLU A 205 10.94 20.91 -5.65
N THR A 206 11.98 20.11 -5.88
CA THR A 206 11.86 18.84 -6.60
C THR A 206 10.93 17.89 -5.85
N LEU A 207 11.08 17.78 -4.53
CA LEU A 207 10.23 16.92 -3.70
C LEU A 207 8.78 17.39 -3.63
N SER A 208 8.50 18.70 -3.68
CA SER A 208 7.13 19.22 -3.67
C SER A 208 6.38 18.90 -4.97
N TRP A 209 7.07 18.85 -6.09
CA TRP A 209 6.53 18.31 -7.34
C TRP A 209 6.14 16.84 -7.19
N VAL A 210 7.04 16.01 -6.64
CA VAL A 210 6.78 14.58 -6.40
C VAL A 210 5.59 14.36 -5.48
N GLU A 211 5.49 15.13 -4.38
CA GLU A 211 4.32 15.08 -3.49
C GLU A 211 3.01 15.38 -4.20
N THR A 212 3.02 16.32 -5.14
CA THR A 212 1.83 16.69 -5.89
C THR A 212 1.41 15.56 -6.82
N TRP A 213 2.35 14.92 -7.52
CA TRP A 213 2.06 13.75 -8.35
C TRP A 213 1.56 12.56 -7.54
N CYS A 214 2.14 12.30 -6.37
CA CYS A 214 1.70 11.21 -5.50
C CYS A 214 0.31 11.42 -4.88
N ALA A 215 -0.13 12.68 -4.79
CA ALA A 215 -1.47 13.07 -4.34
C ALA A 215 -2.52 13.04 -5.46
N ASP A 216 -2.11 12.99 -6.73
CA ASP A 216 -3.03 13.02 -7.87
C ASP A 216 -3.71 11.66 -8.08
N SER A 217 -5.04 11.64 -7.87
CA SER A 217 -5.85 10.42 -8.03
C SER A 217 -5.89 9.89 -9.48
N SER A 218 -5.74 10.78 -10.46
CA SER A 218 -5.72 10.45 -11.89
C SER A 218 -4.46 9.65 -12.22
N LEU A 219 -3.31 10.13 -11.73
CA LEU A 219 -2.04 9.43 -11.88
C LEU A 219 -2.07 8.09 -11.15
N LEU A 220 -2.67 8.02 -9.96
CA LEU A 220 -2.77 6.77 -9.21
C LEU A 220 -3.56 5.69 -9.97
N GLU A 221 -4.67 6.05 -10.62
CA GLU A 221 -5.52 5.08 -11.31
C GLU A 221 -4.96 4.65 -12.67
N TYR A 222 -4.50 5.60 -13.48
CA TYR A 222 -4.17 5.37 -14.88
C TYR A 222 -2.66 5.26 -15.14
N TRP A 223 -1.84 5.96 -14.36
CA TRP A 223 -0.37 5.94 -14.44
C TRP A 223 0.27 5.50 -13.11
N PRO A 224 -0.09 4.32 -12.56
CA PRO A 224 0.28 3.92 -11.21
C PRO A 224 1.80 3.85 -10.98
N LEU A 225 2.60 3.68 -12.03
CA LEU A 225 4.06 3.69 -11.93
C LEU A 225 4.64 5.06 -11.52
N VAL A 226 4.05 6.17 -11.99
CA VAL A 226 4.48 7.52 -11.59
C VAL A 226 4.33 7.65 -10.08
N VAL A 227 3.16 7.31 -9.57
CA VAL A 227 2.87 7.36 -8.14
C VAL A 227 3.71 6.33 -7.37
N CYS A 228 3.94 5.14 -7.93
CA CYS A 228 4.75 4.10 -7.31
C CYS A 228 6.20 4.55 -7.09
N TYR A 229 6.85 5.09 -8.12
CA TYR A 229 8.23 5.57 -8.02
C TYR A 229 8.32 6.84 -7.17
N GLY A 230 7.35 7.74 -7.29
CA GLY A 230 7.27 8.94 -6.44
C GLY A 230 7.14 8.59 -4.96
N ASP A 231 6.24 7.67 -4.61
CA ASP A 231 6.07 7.17 -3.24
C ASP A 231 7.36 6.52 -2.71
N LYS A 232 8.06 5.72 -3.52
CA LYS A 232 9.34 5.11 -3.15
C LYS A 232 10.40 6.18 -2.88
N LEU A 233 10.51 7.18 -3.76
CA LEU A 233 11.44 8.30 -3.60
C LEU A 233 11.14 9.08 -2.32
N LEU A 234 9.89 9.47 -2.11
CA LEU A 234 9.45 10.19 -0.91
C LEU A 234 9.68 9.37 0.36
N CYS A 235 9.38 8.07 0.35
CA CYS A 235 9.66 7.18 1.46
C CYS A 235 11.16 7.18 1.82
N ARG A 236 12.05 7.05 0.83
CA ARG A 236 13.51 7.06 1.08
C ARG A 236 13.97 8.39 1.67
N GLN A 237 13.52 9.50 1.10
CA GLN A 237 13.88 10.84 1.58
C GLN A 237 13.35 11.09 2.98
N ALA A 238 12.07 10.79 3.23
CA ALA A 238 11.45 10.96 4.54
C ALA A 238 12.07 10.04 5.62
N LEU A 239 12.48 8.81 5.28
CA LEU A 239 13.20 7.93 6.20
C LEU A 239 14.58 8.48 6.58
N ARG A 240 15.28 9.10 5.63
CA ARG A 240 16.57 9.77 5.91
C ARG A 240 16.37 10.97 6.84
N SER A 241 15.38 11.81 6.59
CA SER A 241 15.03 12.95 7.47
C SER A 241 14.59 12.49 8.86
N TRP A 242 13.72 11.47 8.92
CA TRP A 242 13.31 10.84 10.16
C TRP A 242 14.51 10.33 10.96
N ASN A 243 15.48 9.65 10.33
CA ASN A 243 16.64 9.09 11.01
C ASN A 243 17.54 10.16 11.67
N LYS A 244 17.57 11.40 11.14
CA LYS A 244 18.31 12.51 11.74
C LYS A 244 17.68 12.99 13.05
N GLN A 245 16.35 12.93 13.15
CA GLN A 245 15.57 13.50 14.24
C GLN A 245 15.13 12.44 15.28
N ALA A 246 15.13 11.17 14.91
CA ALA A 246 14.56 10.09 15.70
C ALA A 246 15.38 9.74 16.96
N ARG A 247 14.70 9.71 18.11
CA ARG A 247 15.21 9.10 19.35
C ARG A 247 14.88 7.61 19.36
N ILE A 248 15.89 6.78 19.12
CA ILE A 248 15.69 5.32 18.98
C ILE A 248 15.86 4.64 20.34
N ARG A 249 14.78 3.99 20.79
CA ARG A 249 14.73 3.20 22.03
C ARG A 249 14.25 1.77 21.82
N ASN A 250 13.88 1.39 20.60
CA ASN A 250 13.32 0.08 20.25
C ASN A 250 14.23 -0.63 19.24
N SER A 251 14.48 -1.94 19.42
CA SER A 251 15.28 -2.77 18.51
C SER A 251 14.75 -2.78 17.08
N VAL A 252 13.42 -2.74 16.90
CA VAL A 252 12.79 -2.65 15.57
C VAL A 252 13.18 -1.35 14.86
N LEU A 253 13.22 -0.23 15.59
CA LEU A 253 13.63 1.06 15.04
C LEU A 253 15.15 1.15 14.84
N ALA A 254 15.92 0.47 15.68
CA ALA A 254 17.37 0.35 15.49
C ALA A 254 17.70 -0.42 14.19
N TYR A 255 16.93 -1.46 13.87
CA TYR A 255 17.09 -2.15 12.59
C TYR A 255 16.72 -1.26 11.40
N LEU A 256 15.65 -0.45 11.50
CA LEU A 256 15.34 0.53 10.44
C LEU A 256 16.47 1.54 10.23
N ARG A 257 17.01 2.08 11.32
CA ARG A 257 18.14 3.01 11.26
C ARG A 257 19.34 2.38 10.55
N PHE A 258 19.66 1.14 10.88
CA PHE A 258 20.72 0.40 10.21
C PHE A 258 20.47 0.28 8.69
N LEU A 259 19.23 0.01 8.26
CA LEU A 259 18.87 -0.02 6.84
C LEU A 259 19.04 1.35 6.17
N VAL A 260 18.62 2.43 6.84
CA VAL A 260 18.77 3.81 6.33
C VAL A 260 20.24 4.20 6.21
N GLU A 261 21.06 3.91 7.23
CA GLU A 261 22.49 4.23 7.25
C GLU A 261 23.29 3.46 6.18
N ARG A 262 22.88 2.23 5.86
CA ARG A 262 23.47 1.42 4.78
C ARG A 262 22.86 1.64 3.40
N ASP A 263 21.87 2.52 3.29
CA ASP A 263 21.12 2.76 2.05
C ASP A 263 20.46 1.49 1.48
N GLN A 264 20.12 0.54 2.37
CA GLN A 264 19.43 -0.71 2.05
C GLN A 264 17.90 -0.50 2.10
N LEU A 265 17.42 0.41 1.25
CA LEU A 265 16.02 0.87 1.18
C LEU A 265 15.29 0.35 -0.06
N ASP A 266 15.60 -0.89 -0.45
CA ASP A 266 14.86 -1.67 -1.44
C ASP A 266 13.63 -2.33 -0.82
N ASP A 267 12.67 -2.70 -1.68
CA ASP A 267 11.36 -3.18 -1.26
C ASP A 267 11.46 -4.43 -0.36
N ALA A 268 12.42 -5.33 -0.61
CA ALA A 268 12.56 -6.57 0.15
C ALA A 268 12.98 -6.30 1.61
N HIS A 269 13.99 -5.45 1.82
CA HIS A 269 14.44 -5.09 3.17
C HIS A 269 13.38 -4.30 3.93
N LEU A 270 12.72 -3.35 3.25
CA LEU A 270 11.65 -2.55 3.85
C LEU A 270 10.41 -3.38 4.22
N LEU A 271 9.99 -4.32 3.36
CA LEU A 271 8.90 -5.25 3.66
C LEU A 271 9.23 -6.16 4.84
N LYS A 272 10.46 -6.68 4.89
CA LYS A 272 10.93 -7.49 6.02
C LYS A 272 10.87 -6.69 7.31
N TRP A 273 11.40 -5.48 7.31
CA TRP A 273 11.33 -4.58 8.46
C TRP A 273 9.88 -4.28 8.87
N LEU A 274 9.02 -3.95 7.89
CA LEU A 274 7.61 -3.63 8.13
C LEU A 274 6.87 -4.81 8.77
N SER A 275 7.14 -6.05 8.34
CA SER A 275 6.55 -7.24 8.96
C SER A 275 6.88 -7.35 10.47
N MET A 276 8.13 -7.05 10.85
CA MET A 276 8.57 -7.04 12.25
C MET A 276 7.93 -5.88 13.02
N ALA A 277 7.81 -4.71 12.39
CA ALA A 277 7.17 -3.54 12.98
C ALA A 277 5.68 -3.76 13.23
N LEU A 278 4.96 -4.38 12.29
CA LEU A 278 3.53 -4.72 12.45
C LEU A 278 3.31 -5.78 13.54
N GLN A 279 4.20 -6.76 13.67
CA GLN A 279 4.16 -7.71 14.79
C GLN A 279 4.39 -7.00 16.12
N SER A 280 5.42 -6.15 16.20
CA SER A 280 5.70 -5.38 17.43
C SER A 280 4.53 -4.46 17.78
N LEU A 281 3.95 -3.76 16.81
CA LEU A 281 2.77 -2.91 17.02
C LEU A 281 1.59 -3.74 17.51
N GLY A 282 1.36 -4.91 16.91
CA GLY A 282 0.27 -5.79 17.32
C GLY A 282 0.46 -6.42 18.71
N GLU A 283 1.70 -6.66 19.13
CA GLU A 283 2.02 -7.07 20.51
C GLU A 283 1.77 -5.94 21.51
N CYS A 284 2.13 -4.69 21.17
CA CYS A 284 1.83 -3.52 22.01
C CYS A 284 0.31 -3.39 22.21
N VAL A 285 -0.45 -3.44 21.12
CA VAL A 285 -1.92 -3.38 21.13
C VAL A 285 -2.54 -4.50 21.98
N GLN A 286 -1.99 -5.72 21.94
CA GLN A 286 -2.47 -6.80 22.81
C GLN A 286 -2.21 -6.51 24.29
N ARG A 287 -1.03 -6.01 24.64
CA ARG A 287 -0.72 -5.63 26.02
C ARG A 287 -1.68 -4.55 26.51
N PHE A 288 -1.96 -3.55 25.67
CA PHE A 288 -3.00 -2.55 25.95
C PHE A 288 -4.35 -3.16 26.30
N VAL A 289 -4.84 -4.11 25.50
CA VAL A 289 -6.13 -4.76 25.77
C VAL A 289 -6.11 -5.57 27.07
N VAL A 290 -4.97 -6.18 27.43
CA VAL A 290 -4.83 -6.94 28.68
C VAL A 290 -4.80 -6.03 29.91
N LEU A 291 -4.22 -4.82 29.82
CA LEU A 291 -4.15 -3.85 30.92
C LEU A 291 -5.53 -3.39 31.43
N GLU A 292 -6.59 -3.51 30.64
CA GLU A 292 -7.95 -3.24 31.13
C GLU A 292 -8.40 -4.29 32.17
N TRP A 293 -7.95 -5.53 32.05
CA TRP A 293 -8.45 -6.65 32.87
C TRP A 293 -7.54 -6.95 34.07
N SER A 294 -6.49 -6.15 34.31
CA SER A 294 -5.70 -6.24 35.53
C SER A 294 -6.46 -5.54 36.66
N GLU A 295 -7.25 -6.30 37.42
CA GLU A 295 -8.08 -5.78 38.52
C GLU A 295 -7.29 -5.41 39.79
N GLN A 296 -5.94 -5.50 39.83
CA GLN A 296 -5.21 -5.50 41.11
C GLN A 296 -3.78 -4.89 41.15
N GLU A 297 -3.31 -4.10 40.18
CA GLU A 297 -1.92 -3.58 40.23
C GLU A 297 -1.83 -2.09 40.61
N GLU A 298 -0.77 -1.75 41.36
CA GLU A 298 -0.44 -0.41 41.86
C GLU A 298 -0.59 0.64 40.74
N GLU A 299 -1.30 1.74 41.00
CA GLU A 299 -1.60 2.79 40.01
C GLU A 299 -0.34 3.30 39.28
N GLU A 300 0.80 3.36 39.99
CA GLU A 300 2.10 3.75 39.44
C GLU A 300 2.63 2.77 38.38
N TRP A 301 2.45 1.47 38.58
CA TRP A 301 2.85 0.45 37.61
C TRP A 301 1.99 0.54 36.35
N LEU A 302 0.68 0.70 36.52
CA LEU A 302 -0.26 0.85 35.40
C LEU A 302 0.07 2.10 34.59
N GLN A 303 0.33 3.23 35.27
CA GLN A 303 0.74 4.48 34.64
C GLN A 303 2.05 4.32 33.85
N CYS A 304 3.08 3.73 34.45
CA CYS A 304 4.37 3.52 33.79
C CYS A 304 4.24 2.61 32.56
N THR A 305 3.48 1.53 32.68
CA THR A 305 3.29 0.56 31.60
C THR A 305 2.48 1.16 30.45
N LEU A 306 1.39 1.86 30.75
CA LEU A 306 0.56 2.52 29.75
C LEU A 306 1.33 3.63 29.01
N SER A 307 2.10 4.45 29.73
CA SER A 307 2.95 5.47 29.12
C SER A 307 4.01 4.83 28.20
N ALA A 308 4.69 3.78 28.65
CA ALA A 308 5.73 3.12 27.87
C ALA A 308 5.19 2.48 26.59
N GLU A 309 4.01 1.85 26.64
CA GLU A 309 3.39 1.27 25.46
C GLU A 309 2.84 2.35 24.52
N LEU A 310 2.34 3.49 25.03
CA LEU A 310 1.90 4.62 24.19
C LEU A 310 3.07 5.27 23.48
N ASP A 311 4.19 5.47 24.17
CA ASP A 311 5.44 5.95 23.58
C ASP A 311 5.92 5.00 22.47
N ARG A 312 5.80 3.68 22.69
CA ARG A 312 6.21 2.66 21.72
C ARG A 312 5.33 2.63 20.48
N ILE A 313 4.01 2.70 20.64
CA ILE A 313 3.08 2.80 19.50
C ILE A 313 3.35 4.10 18.74
N SER A 314 3.47 5.23 19.45
CA SER A 314 3.73 6.54 18.85
C SER A 314 5.05 6.55 18.07
N ALA A 315 6.11 5.92 18.60
CA ALA A 315 7.41 5.83 17.94
C ALA A 315 7.39 4.92 16.69
N LEU A 316 6.55 3.88 16.67
CA LEU A 316 6.41 2.97 15.52
C LEU A 316 5.44 3.51 14.46
N TYR A 317 4.46 4.32 14.84
CA TYR A 317 3.39 4.79 13.97
C TYR A 317 3.92 5.50 12.71
N TYR A 318 4.81 6.48 12.89
CA TYR A 318 5.35 7.25 11.77
C TYR A 318 6.17 6.40 10.79
N PRO A 319 7.17 5.61 11.23
CA PRO A 319 7.90 4.74 10.31
C PRO A 319 7.03 3.70 9.62
N VAL A 320 6.04 3.12 10.32
CA VAL A 320 5.10 2.16 9.72
C VAL A 320 4.30 2.81 8.60
N LEU A 321 3.78 4.03 8.81
CA LEU A 321 3.06 4.76 7.77
C LEU A 321 3.96 5.10 6.57
N LEU A 322 5.18 5.57 6.81
CA LEU A 322 6.14 5.90 5.74
C LEU A 322 6.37 4.72 4.79
N VAL A 323 6.48 3.50 5.35
CA VAL A 323 6.76 2.27 4.59
C VAL A 323 5.48 1.55 4.15
N ALA A 324 4.29 1.98 4.58
CA ALA A 324 3.04 1.28 4.37
C ALA A 324 2.73 0.98 2.90
N ASP A 325 3.13 1.85 1.96
CA ASP A 325 2.90 1.62 0.53
C ASP A 325 3.50 0.32 0.01
N GLN A 326 4.62 -0.11 0.59
CA GLN A 326 5.24 -1.38 0.19
C GLN A 326 4.30 -2.55 0.46
N LEU A 327 3.58 -2.50 1.58
CA LEU A 327 2.56 -3.48 1.92
C LEU A 327 1.29 -3.27 1.11
N LEU A 328 0.81 -2.02 0.94
CA LEU A 328 -0.45 -1.74 0.23
C LEU A 328 -0.44 -2.16 -1.25
N ARG A 329 0.75 -2.37 -1.85
CA ARG A 329 0.91 -2.90 -3.20
C ARG A 329 0.79 -4.43 -3.30
N LEU A 330 0.89 -5.14 -2.17
CA LEU A 330 0.77 -6.59 -2.14
C LEU A 330 -0.71 -7.01 -2.14
N PRO A 331 -1.04 -8.19 -2.69
CA PRO A 331 -2.36 -8.77 -2.50
C PRO A 331 -2.64 -8.91 -0.99
N ASP A 332 -3.82 -8.49 -0.57
CA ASP A 332 -4.27 -8.44 0.84
C ASP A 332 -3.46 -7.52 1.77
N GLY A 333 -2.58 -6.68 1.23
CA GLY A 333 -1.77 -5.75 2.03
C GLY A 333 -2.58 -4.80 2.89
N ALA A 334 -3.68 -4.27 2.34
CA ALA A 334 -4.64 -3.45 3.08
C ALA A 334 -5.24 -4.19 4.28
N GLN A 335 -5.63 -5.46 4.08
CA GLN A 335 -6.14 -6.33 5.16
C GLN A 335 -5.06 -6.59 6.22
N GLN A 336 -3.83 -6.90 5.81
CA GLN A 336 -2.75 -7.15 6.76
C GLN A 336 -2.46 -5.92 7.64
N LEU A 337 -2.42 -4.73 7.04
CA LEU A 337 -2.23 -3.48 7.76
C LEU A 337 -3.38 -3.21 8.74
N ALA A 338 -4.63 -3.33 8.27
CA ALA A 338 -5.82 -3.11 9.10
C ALA A 338 -5.89 -4.08 10.29
N MET A 339 -5.56 -5.35 10.07
CA MET A 339 -5.50 -6.36 11.13
C MET A 339 -4.38 -6.06 12.14
N ALA A 340 -3.22 -5.59 11.68
CA ALA A 340 -2.10 -5.21 12.54
C ALA A 340 -2.46 -4.07 13.49
N LEU A 341 -3.17 -3.05 12.99
CA LEU A 341 -3.65 -1.91 13.78
C LEU A 341 -4.60 -2.32 14.91
N LEU A 342 -5.29 -3.46 14.77
CA LEU A 342 -6.15 -4.07 15.80
C LEU A 342 -5.44 -5.16 16.62
N GLY A 343 -4.13 -5.31 16.46
CA GLY A 343 -3.31 -6.31 17.14
C GLY A 343 -3.56 -7.75 16.72
N LEU A 344 -4.25 -7.98 15.60
CA LEU A 344 -4.57 -9.30 15.05
C LEU A 344 -3.49 -9.78 14.08
N VAL A 345 -2.23 -9.72 14.52
CA VAL A 345 -1.04 -10.16 13.76
C VAL A 345 -0.08 -10.91 14.68
N GLY A 346 0.71 -11.82 14.09
CA GLY A 346 1.68 -12.65 14.82
C GLY A 346 1.01 -13.46 15.93
N LYS A 347 1.54 -13.38 17.16
CA LYS A 347 0.99 -14.06 18.34
C LYS A 347 -0.47 -13.70 18.60
N GLY A 348 -0.91 -12.50 18.27
CA GLY A 348 -2.29 -12.06 18.52
C GLY A 348 -3.32 -12.78 17.68
N LEU A 349 -2.96 -13.09 16.45
CA LEU A 349 -3.78 -13.89 15.55
C LEU A 349 -3.70 -15.37 15.94
N GLN A 350 -2.49 -15.89 16.18
CA GLN A 350 -2.27 -17.28 16.59
C GLN A 350 -3.05 -17.63 17.88
N ASN A 351 -2.92 -16.80 18.92
CA ASN A 351 -3.64 -16.97 20.18
C ASN A 351 -5.16 -16.93 20.00
N TRP A 352 -5.66 -16.16 19.04
CA TRP A 352 -7.09 -16.11 18.72
C TRP A 352 -7.52 -17.36 17.93
N GLU A 353 -6.75 -17.78 16.94
CA GLU A 353 -7.00 -18.99 16.15
C GLU A 353 -7.01 -20.24 17.05
N ASP A 354 -6.08 -20.36 17.98
CA ASP A 354 -6.04 -21.44 18.99
C ASP A 354 -7.27 -21.42 19.90
N LYS A 355 -7.73 -20.24 20.32
CA LYS A 355 -8.96 -20.10 21.11
C LYS A 355 -10.18 -20.55 20.32
N VAL A 356 -10.27 -20.16 19.04
CA VAL A 356 -11.36 -20.57 18.15
C VAL A 356 -11.34 -22.08 17.93
N LEU A 357 -10.16 -22.68 17.74
CA LEU A 357 -10.02 -24.12 17.58
C LEU A 357 -10.48 -24.87 18.83
N ARG A 358 -10.01 -24.48 20.03
CA ARG A 358 -10.44 -25.07 21.30
C ARG A 358 -11.95 -24.92 21.55
N LEU A 359 -12.53 -23.79 21.17
CA LEU A 359 -13.98 -23.59 21.25
C LEU A 359 -14.72 -24.51 20.28
N SER A 360 -14.19 -24.67 19.06
CA SER A 360 -14.73 -25.55 18.03
C SER A 360 -14.70 -27.01 18.46
N GLU A 361 -13.58 -27.47 19.04
CA GLU A 361 -13.46 -28.80 19.63
C GLU A 361 -14.53 -29.05 20.71
N LYS A 362 -14.71 -28.09 21.63
CA LYS A 362 -15.75 -28.19 22.67
C LYS A 362 -17.15 -28.26 22.08
N ILE A 363 -17.44 -27.49 21.03
CA ILE A 363 -18.75 -27.49 20.36
C ILE A 363 -18.98 -28.84 19.66
N VAL A 364 -18.02 -29.31 18.86
CA VAL A 364 -18.11 -30.58 18.14
C VAL A 364 -18.25 -31.74 19.13
N LEU A 365 -17.46 -31.76 20.20
CA LEU A 365 -17.57 -32.76 21.27
C LEU A 365 -18.97 -32.76 21.89
N ARG A 366 -19.50 -31.58 22.24
CA ARG A 366 -20.86 -31.44 22.79
C ARG A 366 -21.91 -31.96 21.82
N THR A 367 -21.76 -31.72 20.53
CA THR A 367 -22.67 -32.25 19.50
C THR A 367 -22.66 -33.78 19.49
N PHE A 368 -21.48 -34.41 19.55
CA PHE A 368 -21.39 -35.88 19.62
C PHE A 368 -21.95 -36.44 20.94
N LEU A 369 -21.71 -35.78 22.08
CA LEU A 369 -22.25 -36.20 23.37
C LEU A 369 -23.78 -36.07 23.43
N TYR A 370 -24.32 -35.00 22.83
CA TYR A 370 -25.76 -34.80 22.71
C TYR A 370 -26.39 -35.88 21.83
N ASP A 371 -25.79 -36.17 20.67
CA ASP A 371 -26.31 -37.20 19.77
C ASP A 371 -26.19 -38.62 20.37
N LEU A 372 -25.17 -38.88 21.17
CA LEU A 372 -25.08 -40.12 21.95
C LEU A 372 -26.26 -40.26 22.92
N LYS A 373 -26.65 -39.16 23.59
CA LYS A 373 -27.81 -39.14 24.50
C LYS A 373 -29.13 -39.37 23.74
N GLU A 374 -29.26 -38.79 22.55
CA GLU A 374 -30.43 -38.91 21.66
C GLU A 374 -30.41 -40.17 20.77
N ARG A 375 -29.44 -41.07 20.97
CA ARG A 375 -29.25 -42.32 20.19
C ARG A 375 -29.11 -42.12 18.67
N ARG A 376 -28.52 -41.00 18.25
CA ARG A 376 -28.21 -40.71 16.85
C ARG A 376 -26.82 -41.21 16.48
N LYS A 377 -26.65 -41.64 15.23
CA LYS A 377 -25.37 -42.18 14.75
C LYS A 377 -24.36 -41.05 14.49
N PRO A 378 -23.10 -41.15 14.98
CA PRO A 378 -22.04 -40.17 14.73
C PRO A 378 -21.80 -39.85 13.25
N LEU A 379 -22.04 -40.82 12.35
CA LEU A 379 -21.83 -40.69 10.91
C LEU A 379 -22.54 -39.46 10.30
N GLU A 380 -23.76 -39.14 10.77
CA GLU A 380 -24.51 -37.99 10.25
C GLU A 380 -23.83 -36.66 10.59
N ASN A 381 -23.28 -36.53 11.80
CA ASN A 381 -22.53 -35.35 12.20
C ASN A 381 -21.21 -35.23 11.47
N ILE A 382 -20.51 -36.35 11.25
CA ILE A 382 -19.27 -36.36 10.45
C ILE A 382 -19.59 -35.83 9.04
N ARG A 383 -20.67 -36.30 8.41
CA ARG A 383 -21.10 -35.81 7.09
C ARG A 383 -21.44 -34.31 7.10
N ARG A 384 -22.13 -33.83 8.14
CA ARG A 384 -22.49 -32.40 8.26
C ARG A 384 -21.27 -31.51 8.47
N LEU A 385 -20.33 -31.92 9.32
CA LEU A 385 -19.17 -31.12 9.72
C LEU A 385 -17.99 -31.18 8.73
N THR A 386 -18.05 -32.08 7.75
CA THR A 386 -17.10 -32.13 6.63
C THR A 386 -17.54 -31.28 5.43
N PHE A 387 -18.72 -30.66 5.48
CA PHE A 387 -19.23 -29.71 4.48
C PHE A 387 -19.16 -30.21 3.02
N GLY A 388 -19.29 -31.53 2.82
CA GLY A 388 -19.27 -32.15 1.48
C GLY A 388 -17.89 -32.59 0.99
N ASP A 389 -16.81 -32.40 1.77
CA ASP A 389 -15.50 -32.95 1.46
C ASP A 389 -15.49 -34.47 1.65
N GLN A 390 -15.44 -35.22 0.55
CA GLN A 390 -15.46 -36.68 0.55
C GLN A 390 -14.21 -37.31 1.17
N VAL A 391 -13.04 -36.67 0.99
CA VAL A 391 -11.78 -37.19 1.55
C VAL A 391 -11.81 -37.03 3.07
N ALA A 392 -12.16 -35.84 3.55
CA ALA A 392 -12.32 -35.58 4.98
C ALA A 392 -13.39 -36.47 5.61
N PHE A 393 -14.52 -36.67 4.94
CA PHE A 393 -15.57 -37.58 5.38
C PHE A 393 -15.06 -39.01 5.54
N SER A 394 -14.38 -39.54 4.52
CA SER A 394 -13.85 -40.91 4.54
C SER A 394 -12.88 -41.13 5.70
N LEU A 395 -11.94 -40.21 5.90
CA LEU A 395 -10.94 -40.23 6.98
C LEU A 395 -11.56 -40.16 8.37
N ALA A 396 -12.58 -39.32 8.57
CA ALA A 396 -13.25 -39.23 9.86
C ALA A 396 -14.17 -40.45 10.11
N SER A 397 -14.81 -40.98 9.07
CA SER A 397 -15.71 -42.12 9.18
C SER A 397 -14.97 -43.45 9.40
N SER A 398 -13.72 -43.58 8.96
CA SER A 398 -12.92 -44.80 9.17
C SER A 398 -12.54 -45.06 10.63
N GLU A 399 -12.71 -44.07 11.50
CA GLU A 399 -12.52 -44.20 12.95
C GLU A 399 -13.77 -44.74 13.67
N LEU A 400 -14.88 -44.94 12.96
CA LEU A 400 -16.09 -45.59 13.46
C LEU A 400 -16.02 -47.09 13.21
N ASP A 401 -16.61 -47.88 14.11
CA ASP A 401 -16.82 -49.30 13.87
C ASP A 401 -17.75 -49.52 12.67
N LEU A 402 -17.34 -50.42 11.77
CA LEU A 402 -17.99 -50.66 10.48
C LEU A 402 -19.42 -51.19 10.63
N VAL A 403 -19.69 -51.91 11.73
CA VAL A 403 -20.99 -52.59 11.95
C VAL A 403 -21.94 -51.68 12.72
N SER A 404 -21.49 -51.13 13.85
CA SER A 404 -22.31 -50.28 14.72
C SER A 404 -22.45 -48.84 14.19
N GLY A 405 -21.44 -48.35 13.47
CA GLY A 405 -21.35 -46.95 13.05
C GLY A 405 -21.12 -45.99 14.22
N CYS A 406 -20.59 -46.50 15.33
CA CYS A 406 -20.32 -45.76 16.57
C CYS A 406 -18.82 -45.71 16.87
N PHE A 407 -18.42 -44.86 17.81
CA PHE A 407 -17.05 -44.86 18.34
C PHE A 407 -16.88 -45.99 19.35
N ASP A 408 -15.83 -46.79 19.23
CA ASP A 408 -15.51 -47.86 20.18
C ASP A 408 -14.75 -47.33 21.41
N SER A 409 -14.11 -46.18 21.27
CA SER A 409 -13.29 -45.58 22.33
C SER A 409 -13.41 -44.06 22.39
N LEU A 410 -13.14 -43.50 23.58
CA LEU A 410 -13.03 -42.06 23.77
C LEU A 410 -11.89 -41.47 22.92
N VAL A 411 -10.81 -42.22 22.71
CA VAL A 411 -9.64 -41.79 21.92
C VAL A 411 -10.01 -41.57 20.45
N GLN A 412 -10.76 -42.50 19.84
CA GLN A 412 -11.26 -42.33 18.46
C GLN A 412 -12.19 -41.12 18.35
N ARG A 413 -13.14 -40.98 19.29
CA ARG A 413 -14.05 -39.81 19.32
C ARG A 413 -13.27 -38.51 19.42
N ASP A 414 -12.30 -38.42 20.31
CA ASP A 414 -11.54 -37.20 20.54
C ASP A 414 -10.64 -36.87 19.33
N LYS A 415 -10.08 -37.89 18.66
CA LYS A 415 -9.36 -37.76 17.39
C LYS A 415 -10.24 -37.20 16.28
N VAL A 416 -11.44 -37.77 16.08
CA VAL A 416 -12.41 -37.28 15.08
C VAL A 416 -12.92 -35.88 15.45
N THR A 417 -13.12 -35.61 16.73
CA THR A 417 -13.52 -34.29 17.23
C THR A 417 -12.48 -33.23 16.90
N ALA A 418 -11.20 -33.46 17.21
CA ALA A 418 -10.10 -32.55 16.91
C ALA A 418 -9.98 -32.31 15.39
N PHE A 419 -10.11 -33.38 14.59
CA PHE A 419 -10.10 -33.28 13.14
C PHE A 419 -11.26 -32.41 12.62
N LEU A 420 -12.51 -32.70 12.99
CA LEU A 420 -13.68 -31.96 12.54
C LEU A 420 -13.74 -30.53 13.08
N ALA A 421 -13.12 -30.26 14.23
CA ALA A 421 -13.01 -28.92 14.79
C ALA A 421 -12.26 -27.96 13.85
N THR A 422 -11.30 -28.44 13.06
CA THR A 422 -10.59 -27.60 12.09
C THR A 422 -11.52 -27.09 10.97
N PHE A 423 -12.38 -27.96 10.44
CA PHE A 423 -13.39 -27.60 9.44
C PHE A 423 -14.44 -26.65 10.02
N TYR A 424 -14.91 -26.95 11.23
CA TYR A 424 -15.88 -26.09 11.92
C TYR A 424 -15.29 -24.70 12.23
N ALA A 425 -14.03 -24.65 12.70
CA ALA A 425 -13.30 -23.41 12.95
C ALA A 425 -13.13 -22.60 11.67
N SER A 426 -12.74 -23.24 10.56
CA SER A 426 -12.60 -22.59 9.24
C SER A 426 -13.93 -21.99 8.77
N TYR A 427 -15.02 -22.77 8.82
CA TYR A 427 -16.36 -22.30 8.44
C TYR A 427 -16.84 -21.12 9.30
N ARG A 428 -16.56 -21.13 10.60
CA ARG A 428 -16.94 -20.05 11.52
C ARG A 428 -15.94 -18.90 11.59
N ARG A 429 -14.78 -18.99 10.92
CA ARG A 429 -13.67 -18.04 11.03
C ARG A 429 -14.11 -16.61 10.72
N GLY A 430 -14.81 -16.40 9.60
CA GLY A 430 -15.25 -15.07 9.16
C GLY A 430 -16.10 -14.34 10.21
N PRO A 431 -17.25 -14.89 10.62
CA PRO A 431 -18.12 -14.28 11.64
C PRO A 431 -17.42 -14.11 13.01
N LEU A 432 -16.65 -15.09 13.46
CA LEU A 432 -15.94 -15.00 14.75
C LEU A 432 -14.84 -13.95 14.72
N LEU A 433 -14.16 -13.79 13.58
CA LEU A 433 -13.13 -12.78 13.41
C LEU A 433 -13.73 -11.37 13.38
N ALA A 434 -14.89 -11.19 12.75
CA ALA A 434 -15.61 -9.92 12.78
C ALA A 434 -16.01 -9.52 14.21
N ALA A 435 -16.51 -10.48 15.00
CA ALA A 435 -16.83 -10.25 16.40
C ALA A 435 -15.58 -9.86 17.23
N GLU A 436 -14.44 -10.51 16.98
CA GLU A 436 -13.18 -10.19 17.64
C GLU A 436 -12.65 -8.80 17.22
N VAL A 437 -12.72 -8.45 15.93
CA VAL A 437 -12.39 -7.11 15.42
C VAL A 437 -13.21 -6.04 16.13
N ALA A 438 -14.53 -6.20 16.19
CA ALA A 438 -15.42 -5.25 16.85
C ALA A 438 -15.16 -5.16 18.37
N ARG A 439 -14.81 -6.28 19.01
CA ARG A 439 -14.41 -6.33 20.42
C ARG A 439 -13.11 -5.56 20.65
N ARG A 440 -12.04 -5.85 19.91
CA ARG A 440 -10.73 -5.19 20.07
C ARG A 440 -10.80 -3.71 19.76
N TYR A 441 -11.53 -3.32 18.72
CA TYR A 441 -11.78 -1.92 18.41
C TYR A 441 -12.39 -1.18 19.61
N ARG A 442 -13.45 -1.74 20.22
CA ARG A 442 -14.12 -1.09 21.37
C ARG A 442 -13.16 -0.88 22.54
N TYR A 443 -12.33 -1.88 22.84
CA TYR A 443 -11.34 -1.76 23.90
C TYR A 443 -10.27 -0.73 23.57
N LEU A 444 -9.71 -0.76 22.35
CA LEU A 444 -8.72 0.20 21.91
C LEU A 444 -9.26 1.62 21.96
N MET A 445 -10.46 1.88 21.45
CA MET A 445 -11.04 3.22 21.48
C MET A 445 -11.36 3.70 22.89
N ARG A 446 -11.75 2.79 23.81
CA ARG A 446 -11.95 3.18 25.20
C ARG A 446 -10.62 3.55 25.87
N ILE A 447 -9.57 2.78 25.63
CA ILE A 447 -8.25 3.02 26.23
C ILE A 447 -7.55 4.23 25.61
N LEU A 448 -7.73 4.47 24.31
CA LEU A 448 -7.21 5.65 23.60
C LEU A 448 -8.02 6.93 23.86
N HIS A 449 -9.17 6.81 24.53
CA HIS A 449 -10.00 7.97 24.84
C HIS A 449 -9.24 8.94 25.75
N GLU A 450 -9.30 10.24 25.43
CA GLU A 450 -8.55 11.26 26.17
C GLU A 450 -8.89 11.24 27.67
N ASP A 451 -10.14 10.99 28.04
CA ASP A 451 -10.56 10.92 29.45
C ASP A 451 -9.97 9.71 30.18
N TYR A 452 -9.89 8.55 29.52
CA TYR A 452 -9.32 7.34 30.13
C TYR A 452 -7.81 7.52 30.35
N ILE A 453 -7.10 8.01 29.33
CA ILE A 453 -5.67 8.30 29.42
C ILE A 453 -5.41 9.40 30.45
N GLY A 454 -6.24 10.44 30.47
CA GLY A 454 -6.11 11.58 31.40
C GLY A 454 -6.29 11.22 32.87
N ASN A 455 -7.02 10.15 33.16
CA ASN A 455 -7.17 9.64 34.53
C ASN A 455 -5.96 8.82 35.01
N ILE A 456 -5.13 8.31 34.10
CA ILE A 456 -4.00 7.42 34.41
C ILE A 456 -2.65 8.14 34.27
N LEU A 457 -2.48 8.96 33.23
CA LEU A 457 -1.22 9.65 32.95
C LEU A 457 -1.08 10.95 33.74
N SER A 458 0.17 11.31 34.03
CA SER A 458 0.47 12.63 34.61
C SER A 458 0.11 13.76 33.63
N PRO A 459 -0.21 14.97 34.12
CA PRO A 459 -0.53 16.12 33.27
C PRO A 459 0.57 16.46 32.24
N ALA A 460 1.84 16.27 32.60
CA ALA A 460 2.98 16.52 31.70
C ALA A 460 3.04 15.51 30.55
N GLN A 461 2.81 14.22 30.83
CA GLN A 461 2.71 13.18 29.81
C GLN A 461 1.52 13.43 28.88
N MET A 462 0.35 13.75 29.45
CA MET A 462 -0.85 14.03 28.66
C MET A 462 -0.68 15.26 27.76
N HIS A 463 -0.02 16.31 28.25
CA HIS A 463 0.30 17.49 27.43
C HIS A 463 1.17 17.11 26.22
N THR A 464 2.13 16.21 26.39
CA THR A 464 3.02 15.73 25.30
C THR A 464 2.23 15.01 24.20
N PHE A 465 1.27 14.16 24.57
CA PHE A 465 0.42 13.48 23.60
C PHE A 465 -0.61 14.41 22.94
N ARG A 466 -1.13 15.40 23.67
CA ARG A 466 -2.04 16.41 23.12
C ARG A 466 -1.33 17.34 22.12
N SER A 467 -0.13 17.82 22.46
CA SER A 467 0.63 18.73 21.59
C SER A 467 1.10 18.05 20.31
N SER A 468 1.36 16.75 20.34
CA SER A 468 1.75 15.97 19.15
C SER A 468 0.57 15.55 18.27
N GLY A 469 -0.67 15.55 18.79
CA GLY A 469 -1.86 15.11 18.04
C GLY A 469 -1.92 13.62 17.70
N ILE A 470 -0.92 12.84 18.10
CA ILE A 470 -0.70 11.44 17.68
C ILE A 470 -1.86 10.51 18.06
N LEU A 471 -2.50 10.74 19.20
CA LEU A 471 -3.63 9.92 19.66
C LEU A 471 -4.83 10.02 18.72
N ARG A 472 -5.08 11.20 18.15
CA ARG A 472 -6.17 11.42 17.19
C ARG A 472 -5.87 10.73 15.87
N GLU A 473 -4.62 10.77 15.41
CA GLU A 473 -4.18 10.08 14.19
C GLU A 473 -4.26 8.55 14.32
N ILE A 474 -3.81 8.00 15.45
CA ILE A 474 -3.91 6.56 15.74
C ILE A 474 -5.38 6.13 15.82
N SER A 475 -6.21 6.87 16.55
CA SER A 475 -7.65 6.56 16.67
C SER A 475 -8.35 6.64 15.31
N GLY A 476 -8.01 7.65 14.51
CA GLY A 476 -8.56 7.84 13.18
C GLY A 476 -8.23 6.70 12.23
N ILE A 477 -7.00 6.16 12.24
CA ILE A 477 -6.64 5.03 11.37
C ILE A 477 -7.22 3.70 11.87
N ILE A 478 -7.35 3.52 13.18
CA ILE A 478 -8.00 2.35 13.77
C ILE A 478 -9.49 2.32 13.39
N SER A 479 -10.16 3.47 13.41
CA SER A 479 -11.55 3.61 12.94
C SER A 479 -11.69 3.24 11.46
N ALA A 480 -10.80 3.77 10.61
CA ALA A 480 -10.75 3.43 9.20
C ALA A 480 -10.53 1.93 8.96
N ALA A 481 -9.59 1.33 9.69
CA ALA A 481 -9.27 -0.10 9.60
C ALA A 481 -10.47 -0.97 9.99
N ARG A 482 -11.19 -0.61 11.06
CA ARG A 482 -12.41 -1.30 11.48
C ARG A 482 -13.49 -1.23 10.39
N HIS A 483 -13.79 -0.03 9.89
CA HIS A 483 -14.83 0.18 8.87
C HIS A 483 -14.56 -0.65 7.61
N PHE A 484 -13.30 -0.67 7.16
CA PHE A 484 -12.87 -1.51 6.05
C PHE A 484 -13.03 -3.02 6.32
N LEU A 485 -12.58 -3.50 7.50
CA LEU A 485 -12.69 -4.92 7.85
C LEU A 485 -14.14 -5.39 8.03
N ASP A 486 -15.02 -4.51 8.53
CA ASP A 486 -16.45 -4.79 8.68
C ASP A 486 -17.12 -4.95 7.30
N ARG A 487 -16.83 -4.05 6.33
CA ARG A 487 -17.38 -4.12 4.96
C ARG A 487 -16.83 -5.27 4.13
N ARG A 488 -15.52 -5.55 4.20
CA ARG A 488 -14.88 -6.64 3.44
C ARG A 488 -15.43 -8.04 3.78
N ARG A 489 -16.12 -8.20 4.91
CA ARG A 489 -16.59 -9.50 5.42
C ARG A 489 -18.10 -9.56 5.60
N ALA A 490 -18.82 -8.49 5.25
CA ALA A 490 -20.27 -8.49 5.31
C ALA A 490 -20.82 -9.40 4.21
N LEU A 491 -21.56 -10.45 4.60
CA LEU A 491 -22.22 -11.38 3.67
C LEU A 491 -23.20 -10.70 2.71
N GLN A 492 -23.62 -9.46 3.02
CA GLN A 492 -24.56 -8.66 2.24
C GLN A 492 -23.88 -7.65 1.32
N SER A 493 -22.56 -7.46 1.42
CA SER A 493 -21.85 -6.47 0.60
C SER A 493 -21.66 -6.96 -0.83
N SER A 494 -21.92 -6.09 -1.79
CA SER A 494 -21.60 -6.33 -3.20
C SER A 494 -20.09 -6.30 -3.44
N LEU A 495 -19.63 -6.89 -4.55
CA LEU A 495 -18.21 -6.86 -4.93
C LEU A 495 -17.71 -5.40 -5.03
N GLU A 496 -18.51 -4.52 -5.62
CA GLU A 496 -18.20 -3.10 -5.78
C GLU A 496 -18.02 -2.39 -4.44
N GLU A 497 -18.85 -2.70 -3.44
CA GLU A 497 -18.73 -2.15 -2.09
C GLU A 497 -17.48 -2.65 -1.36
N MET A 498 -17.14 -3.94 -1.53
CA MET A 498 -15.93 -4.51 -0.95
C MET A 498 -14.68 -3.85 -1.52
N VAL A 499 -14.60 -3.72 -2.86
CA VAL A 499 -13.47 -3.09 -3.56
C VAL A 499 -13.40 -1.60 -3.23
N ALA A 500 -14.53 -0.89 -3.24
CA ALA A 500 -14.57 0.52 -2.89
C ALA A 500 -14.10 0.76 -1.46
N SER A 501 -14.51 -0.06 -0.50
CA SER A 501 -14.06 0.05 0.88
C SER A 501 -12.55 -0.16 1.04
N GLU A 502 -11.94 -1.02 0.23
CA GLU A 502 -10.49 -1.23 0.22
C GLU A 502 -9.76 -0.01 -0.34
N LEU A 503 -10.22 0.51 -1.49
CA LEU A 503 -9.67 1.70 -2.11
C LEU A 503 -9.79 2.95 -1.21
N GLU A 504 -10.93 3.12 -0.53
CA GLU A 504 -11.15 4.18 0.47
C GLU A 504 -10.12 4.08 1.62
N PHE A 505 -9.90 2.88 2.16
CA PHE A 505 -8.92 2.68 3.22
C PHE A 505 -7.50 2.98 2.74
N VAL A 506 -7.11 2.46 1.58
CA VAL A 506 -5.81 2.74 0.95
C VAL A 506 -5.61 4.24 0.75
N GLN A 507 -6.62 4.95 0.23
CA GLN A 507 -6.56 6.40 0.02
C GLN A 507 -6.35 7.14 1.35
N GLN A 508 -7.05 6.77 2.41
CA GLN A 508 -6.87 7.39 3.73
C GLN A 508 -5.46 7.16 4.31
N VAL A 509 -4.89 5.95 4.16
CA VAL A 509 -3.51 5.69 4.60
C VAL A 509 -2.52 6.53 3.80
N ARG A 510 -2.69 6.60 2.48
CA ARG A 510 -1.82 7.41 1.59
C ARG A 510 -1.88 8.89 1.92
N GLN A 511 -3.07 9.45 2.17
CA GLN A 511 -3.23 10.87 2.53
C GLN A 511 -2.52 11.21 3.84
N ARG A 512 -2.68 10.39 4.88
CA ARG A 512 -1.97 10.54 6.16
C ARG A 512 -0.45 10.44 5.97
N ARG A 513 0.00 9.47 5.17
CA ARG A 513 1.42 9.29 4.84
C ARG A 513 2.00 10.52 4.16
N LEU A 514 1.31 11.08 3.16
CA LEU A 514 1.79 12.27 2.44
C LEU A 514 1.83 13.51 3.34
N ALA A 515 0.86 13.69 4.23
CA ALA A 515 0.89 14.75 5.23
C ALA A 515 2.12 14.62 6.15
N LEU A 516 2.42 13.39 6.58
CA LEU A 516 3.58 13.11 7.40
C LEU A 516 4.91 13.34 6.65
N VAL A 517 5.02 12.87 5.40
CA VAL A 517 6.19 13.12 4.55
C VAL A 517 6.47 14.61 4.45
N ARG A 518 5.44 15.44 4.19
CA ARG A 518 5.57 16.91 4.16
C ARG A 518 6.19 17.45 5.43
N THR A 519 5.66 17.07 6.59
CA THR A 519 6.18 17.55 7.89
C THR A 519 7.66 17.20 8.11
N LEU A 520 8.10 16.00 7.71
CA LEU A 520 9.49 15.57 7.87
C LEU A 520 10.46 16.24 6.89
N LEU A 521 10.01 16.47 5.66
CA LEU A 521 10.85 17.11 4.64
C LEU A 521 10.97 18.62 4.87
N ASP A 522 9.97 19.25 5.49
CA ASP A 522 10.00 20.66 5.86
C ASP A 522 10.85 20.91 7.14
N SER A 523 10.86 19.96 8.08
CA SER A 523 11.63 20.09 9.34
C SER A 523 13.15 19.92 9.18
N ASP A 524 13.63 19.33 8.08
CA ASP A 524 15.06 19.15 7.79
C ASP A 524 15.81 20.49 7.48
N ARG A 525 15.11 21.63 7.55
CA ARG A 525 15.65 22.98 7.30
C ARG A 525 15.53 23.97 8.48
N SER A 526 14.97 23.54 9.61
CA SER A 526 15.04 24.28 10.89
C SER A 526 16.15 23.71 11.76
#